data_AF-A0A7W7INI9-F1
#
_entry.id   AF-A0A7W7INI9-F1
#
_cell.length_a   1.000
_cell.length_b   1.000
_cell.length_c   1.000
_cell.angle_alpha   90.00
_cell.angle_beta   90.00
_cell.angle_gamma   90.00
#
_symmetry.space_group_name_H-M   'P 1'
#
loop_
_entity.id
_entity.type
_entity.pdbx_description
1 polymer ?
#
loop_
_entity_poly.entity_id
_entity_poly.type
_entity_poly.pdbx_seq_one_letter_code
_entity_poly.pdbx_strand_id
1 'polypeptide(L)'
;MSVRFAILAAVFLATLVGAGAAKADAQICDRPTNAWDNAAQANGISLYTLEWSPFGAPEWGWETYTPLIQREIGSPCDPASPAFAEALAGFQARYGLMATGQFDQPTFQVFRGLWQERRPFVMARVRGECPEPPPINMLGYLSPQEEHAERMTRLLRRDVLEAYRRMAAAARAEVPAIAADPELMQIFSGFRDPEADAARCAAQGNCDGLRRAVCSPHRTGTAIDIHVGHVAGMGVDSTDPMSRRHMAQGPAYRWLVANAARFGFTPYVFEPWHWEWTGDDTAAGGR
;
A
#
# COMPACT_ATOMS: atom_id res chain seq x y z
N MET A 1 -40.62 -19.85 64.72
CA MET A 1 -39.60 -18.79 64.60
C MET A 1 -39.08 -18.82 63.17
N SER A 2 -39.44 -17.79 62.40
CA SER A 2 -39.13 -17.65 60.98
C SER A 2 -37.67 -17.24 60.78
N VAL A 3 -36.94 -17.95 59.93
CA VAL A 3 -35.66 -17.47 59.37
C VAL A 3 -35.76 -17.51 57.86
N ARG A 4 -35.64 -16.33 57.27
CA ARG A 4 -35.73 -16.02 55.85
C ARG A 4 -34.44 -16.47 55.16
N PHE A 5 -34.54 -17.31 54.12
CA PHE A 5 -33.44 -17.50 53.16
C PHE A 5 -33.70 -16.60 51.95
N ALA A 6 -32.82 -15.62 51.75
CA ALA A 6 -32.82 -14.73 50.61
C ALA A 6 -32.19 -15.45 49.39
N ILE A 7 -32.92 -15.45 48.28
CA ILE A 7 -32.47 -15.93 46.97
C ILE A 7 -31.75 -14.77 46.28
N LEU A 8 -30.45 -14.93 46.00
CA LEU A 8 -29.70 -14.05 45.11
C LEU A 8 -29.62 -14.71 43.73
N ALA A 9 -30.52 -14.33 42.83
CA ALA A 9 -30.45 -14.68 41.43
C ALA A 9 -29.59 -13.65 40.69
N ALA A 10 -28.38 -14.03 40.29
CA ALA A 10 -27.54 -13.23 39.42
C ALA A 10 -28.03 -13.35 37.97
N VAL A 11 -28.62 -12.28 37.44
CA VAL A 11 -28.98 -12.17 36.02
C VAL A 11 -27.72 -11.74 35.26
N PHE A 12 -27.08 -12.67 34.56
CA PHE A 12 -26.07 -12.37 33.55
C PHE A 12 -26.78 -11.96 32.25
N LEU A 13 -26.85 -10.65 31.99
CA LEU A 13 -27.28 -10.13 30.71
C LEU A 13 -26.06 -10.11 29.77
N ALA A 14 -25.89 -11.18 28.99
CA ALA A 14 -24.89 -11.20 27.92
C ALA A 14 -25.40 -10.36 26.74
N THR A 15 -24.92 -9.13 26.64
CA THR A 15 -25.09 -8.29 25.46
C THR A 15 -24.27 -8.87 24.32
N LEU A 16 -24.92 -9.58 23.40
CA LEU A 16 -24.36 -9.95 22.09
C LEU A 16 -24.20 -8.67 21.26
N VAL A 17 -23.02 -8.06 21.30
CA VAL A 17 -22.62 -7.07 20.31
C VAL A 17 -22.36 -7.84 19.02
N GLY A 18 -23.34 -7.84 18.12
CA GLY A 18 -23.17 -8.35 16.77
C GLY A 18 -22.14 -7.50 16.03
N ALA A 19 -20.92 -8.00 15.91
CA ALA A 19 -19.99 -7.52 14.91
C ALA A 19 -20.58 -7.87 13.54
N GLY A 20 -21.27 -6.90 12.94
CA GLY A 20 -21.69 -6.97 11.56
C GLY A 20 -20.45 -6.96 10.67
N ALA A 21 -19.90 -8.13 10.40
CA ALA A 21 -19.06 -8.32 9.24
C ALA A 21 -19.93 -7.97 8.04
N ALA A 22 -19.73 -6.78 7.48
CA ALA A 22 -20.29 -6.43 6.19
C ALA A 22 -19.84 -7.51 5.21
N LYS A 23 -20.77 -8.38 4.80
CA LYS A 23 -20.55 -9.27 3.68
C LYS A 23 -20.28 -8.36 2.49
N ALA A 24 -19.02 -8.30 2.04
CA ALA A 24 -18.73 -7.77 0.73
C ALA A 24 -19.56 -8.61 -0.25
N ASP A 25 -20.56 -8.00 -0.89
CA ASP A 25 -21.29 -8.67 -1.96
C ASP A 25 -20.25 -9.13 -2.97
N ALA A 26 -20.19 -10.45 -3.20
CA ALA A 26 -19.28 -11.04 -4.15
C ALA A 26 -19.61 -10.46 -5.52
N GLN A 27 -18.76 -9.56 -6.01
CA GLN A 27 -19.00 -8.89 -7.29
C GLN A 27 -19.03 -9.93 -8.42
N ILE A 28 -20.09 -9.88 -9.23
CA ILE A 28 -20.24 -10.75 -10.40
C ILE A 28 -19.30 -10.26 -11.49
N CYS A 29 -18.36 -11.11 -11.90
CA CYS A 29 -17.31 -10.78 -12.87
C CYS A 29 -17.68 -11.11 -14.33
N ASP A 30 -18.65 -11.99 -14.51
CA ASP A 30 -19.27 -12.21 -15.82
C ASP A 30 -20.29 -11.11 -16.12
N ARG A 31 -20.55 -10.88 -17.41
CA ARG A 31 -21.61 -9.98 -17.85
C ARG A 31 -22.64 -10.76 -18.68
N PRO A 32 -23.94 -10.44 -18.56
CA PRO A 32 -24.98 -11.11 -19.33
C PRO A 32 -24.92 -10.77 -20.83
N THR A 33 -24.18 -9.72 -21.20
CA THR A 33 -23.92 -9.32 -22.57
C THR A 33 -22.47 -9.59 -22.93
N ASN A 34 -22.21 -9.89 -24.20
CA ASN A 34 -20.87 -10.10 -24.74
C ASN A 34 -20.15 -8.79 -25.14
N ALA A 35 -20.68 -7.63 -24.73
CA ALA A 35 -20.20 -6.32 -25.18
C ALA A 35 -18.73 -6.07 -24.80
N TRP A 36 -18.26 -6.71 -23.72
CA TRP A 36 -16.91 -6.52 -23.18
C TRP A 36 -15.99 -7.72 -23.39
N ASP A 37 -16.46 -8.81 -24.00
CA ASP A 37 -15.70 -10.07 -24.13
C ASP A 37 -14.41 -9.88 -24.91
N ASN A 38 -14.44 -9.11 -26.00
CA ASN A 38 -13.24 -8.81 -26.80
C ASN A 38 -12.21 -8.01 -26.00
N ALA A 39 -12.65 -7.02 -25.23
CA ALA A 39 -11.76 -6.21 -24.40
C ALA A 39 -11.17 -7.03 -23.24
N ALA A 40 -12.00 -7.87 -22.62
CA ALA A 40 -11.59 -8.83 -21.59
C ALA A 40 -10.53 -9.81 -22.12
N GLN A 41 -10.74 -10.39 -23.30
CA GLN A 41 -9.76 -11.25 -23.96
C GLN A 41 -8.45 -10.50 -24.26
N ALA A 42 -8.53 -9.29 -24.80
CA ALA A 42 -7.36 -8.47 -25.09
C ALA A 42 -6.56 -8.14 -23.81
N ASN A 43 -7.25 -7.83 -22.71
CA ASN A 43 -6.63 -7.62 -21.40
C ASN A 43 -5.96 -8.88 -20.87
N GLY A 44 -6.61 -10.05 -20.98
CA GLY A 44 -6.03 -11.31 -20.54
C GLY A 44 -4.72 -11.67 -21.27
N ILE A 45 -4.62 -11.32 -22.55
CA ILE A 45 -3.39 -11.48 -23.33
C ILE A 45 -2.36 -10.43 -22.88
N SER A 46 -2.72 -9.14 -22.94
CA SER A 46 -1.79 -8.03 -22.69
C SER A 46 -1.27 -7.99 -21.25
N LEU A 47 -2.00 -8.58 -20.29
CA LEU A 47 -1.62 -8.71 -18.88
C LEU A 47 -0.20 -9.26 -18.71
N TYR A 48 0.22 -10.15 -19.60
CA TYR A 48 1.53 -10.79 -19.56
C TYR A 48 2.45 -10.40 -20.72
N THR A 49 1.89 -9.87 -21.82
CA THR A 49 2.64 -9.70 -23.08
C THR A 49 2.82 -8.26 -23.53
N LEU A 50 2.16 -7.27 -22.89
CA LEU A 50 2.32 -5.87 -23.29
C LEU A 50 3.79 -5.44 -23.11
N GLU A 51 4.44 -5.00 -24.18
CA GLU A 51 5.77 -4.40 -24.12
C GLU A 51 5.65 -2.88 -24.02
N TRP A 52 6.24 -2.30 -22.98
CA TRP A 52 6.06 -0.90 -22.62
C TRP A 52 7.07 -0.45 -21.56
N SER A 53 7.15 0.86 -21.30
CA SER A 53 8.09 1.44 -20.33
C SER A 53 7.40 2.42 -19.38
N PRO A 54 6.60 1.94 -18.41
CA PRO A 54 5.80 2.80 -17.53
C PRO A 54 6.63 3.75 -16.66
N PHE A 55 7.88 3.38 -16.37
CA PHE A 55 8.84 4.17 -15.58
C PHE A 55 10.19 4.32 -16.29
N GLY A 56 10.20 4.27 -17.62
CA GLY A 56 11.40 4.46 -18.45
C GLY A 56 12.19 3.18 -18.76
N ALA A 57 12.21 2.21 -17.84
CA ALA A 57 12.72 0.88 -18.12
C ALA A 57 11.67 0.02 -18.86
N PRO A 58 12.07 -0.78 -19.87
CA PRO A 58 11.18 -1.74 -20.51
C PRO A 58 10.65 -2.81 -19.53
N GLU A 59 9.37 -3.13 -19.65
CA GLU A 59 8.64 -4.15 -18.90
C GLU A 59 7.75 -4.97 -19.84
N TRP A 60 7.40 -6.20 -19.41
CA TRP A 60 6.46 -7.07 -20.11
C TRP A 60 5.25 -7.36 -19.24
N GLY A 61 4.07 -7.16 -19.80
CA GLY A 61 2.81 -7.26 -19.08
C GLY A 61 2.63 -6.15 -18.05
N TRP A 62 1.46 -6.13 -17.43
CA TRP A 62 1.07 -5.10 -16.46
C TRP A 62 0.51 -5.69 -15.15
N GLU A 63 0.68 -7.00 -14.94
CA GLU A 63 0.15 -7.70 -13.77
C GLU A 63 0.60 -7.10 -12.44
N THR A 64 1.84 -6.61 -12.35
CA THR A 64 2.38 -5.90 -11.18
C THR A 64 1.48 -4.76 -10.70
N TYR A 65 0.75 -4.11 -11.60
CA TYR A 65 -0.11 -2.96 -11.30
C TYR A 65 -1.57 -3.34 -11.04
N THR A 66 -1.95 -4.61 -11.27
CA THR A 66 -3.34 -5.07 -11.23
C THR A 66 -4.05 -4.75 -9.90
N PRO A 67 -3.47 -5.01 -8.71
CA PRO A 67 -4.16 -4.70 -7.45
C PRO A 67 -4.54 -3.22 -7.34
N LEU A 68 -3.65 -2.30 -7.76
CA LEU A 68 -3.92 -0.87 -7.73
C LEU A 68 -4.97 -0.46 -8.76
N ILE A 69 -4.91 -1.02 -9.97
CA ILE A 69 -5.90 -0.76 -11.02
C ILE A 69 -7.29 -1.22 -10.55
N GLN A 70 -7.40 -2.44 -10.04
CA GLN A 70 -8.64 -3.00 -9.51
C GLN A 70 -9.23 -2.13 -8.40
N ARG A 71 -8.38 -1.63 -7.49
CA ARG A 71 -8.78 -0.69 -6.44
C ARG A 71 -9.28 0.63 -7.03
N GLU A 72 -8.58 1.17 -8.02
CA GLU A 72 -8.90 2.47 -8.61
C GLU A 72 -10.22 2.46 -9.40
N ILE A 73 -10.46 1.40 -10.18
CA ILE A 73 -11.69 1.26 -10.97
C ILE A 73 -12.85 0.69 -10.15
N GLY A 74 -12.60 0.28 -8.90
CA GLY A 74 -13.61 -0.30 -8.02
C GLY A 74 -14.11 -1.67 -8.46
N SER A 75 -13.24 -2.51 -9.01
CA SER A 75 -13.57 -3.86 -9.46
C SER A 75 -12.48 -4.85 -9.04
N PRO A 76 -12.78 -5.87 -8.21
CA PRO A 76 -11.83 -6.92 -7.83
C PRO A 76 -11.74 -8.02 -8.91
N CYS A 77 -12.49 -7.88 -10.00
CA CYS A 77 -12.58 -8.90 -11.03
C CYS A 77 -11.28 -9.05 -11.81
N ASP A 78 -11.03 -10.27 -12.28
CA ASP A 78 -9.84 -10.60 -13.05
C ASP A 78 -9.72 -9.71 -14.30
N PRO A 79 -8.51 -9.24 -14.66
CA PRO A 79 -8.28 -8.50 -15.91
C PRO A 79 -8.90 -9.11 -17.16
N ALA A 80 -8.98 -10.44 -17.24
CA ALA A 80 -9.54 -11.18 -18.35
C ALA A 80 -11.09 -11.31 -18.29
N SER A 81 -11.75 -10.61 -17.37
CA SER A 81 -13.20 -10.66 -17.20
C SER A 81 -13.94 -9.50 -17.88
N PRO A 82 -15.18 -9.73 -18.39
CA PRO A 82 -16.03 -8.67 -18.92
C PRO A 82 -16.31 -7.54 -17.91
N ALA A 83 -16.46 -7.85 -16.62
CA ALA A 83 -16.72 -6.84 -15.59
C ALA A 83 -15.50 -5.94 -15.31
N PHE A 84 -14.27 -6.45 -15.43
CA PHE A 84 -13.08 -5.62 -15.35
C PHE A 84 -13.01 -4.66 -16.54
N ALA A 85 -13.21 -5.16 -17.75
CA ALA A 85 -13.19 -4.35 -18.96
C ALA A 85 -14.26 -3.24 -18.92
N GLU A 86 -15.47 -3.54 -18.46
CA GLU A 86 -16.52 -2.51 -18.26
C GLU A 86 -16.12 -1.44 -17.23
N ALA A 87 -15.59 -1.85 -16.07
CA ALA A 87 -15.15 -0.91 -15.04
C ALA A 87 -14.00 -0.01 -15.55
N LEU A 88 -13.07 -0.60 -16.30
CA LEU A 88 -11.98 0.14 -16.94
C LEU A 88 -12.49 1.12 -18.00
N ALA A 89 -13.48 0.72 -18.81
CA ALA A 89 -14.12 1.61 -19.77
C ALA A 89 -14.82 2.80 -19.07
N GLY A 90 -15.49 2.55 -17.95
CA GLY A 90 -16.09 3.59 -17.12
C GLY A 90 -15.05 4.56 -16.54
N PHE A 91 -13.88 4.05 -16.12
CA PHE A 91 -12.74 4.88 -15.71
C PHE A 91 -12.22 5.71 -16.89
N GLN A 92 -11.97 5.09 -18.05
CA GLN A 92 -11.50 5.77 -19.25
C GLN A 92 -12.43 6.93 -19.65
N ALA A 93 -13.75 6.67 -19.71
CA ALA A 93 -14.75 7.69 -20.02
C ALA A 93 -14.70 8.86 -19.02
N ARG A 94 -14.59 8.57 -17.72
CA ARG A 94 -14.52 9.59 -16.64
C ARG A 94 -13.34 10.54 -16.80
N TYR A 95 -12.22 10.04 -17.31
CA TYR A 95 -10.98 10.80 -17.50
C TYR A 95 -10.78 11.26 -18.96
N GLY A 96 -11.83 11.25 -19.78
CA GLY A 96 -11.80 11.78 -21.15
C GLY A 96 -11.00 10.93 -22.14
N LEU A 97 -10.72 9.67 -21.79
CA LEU A 97 -10.13 8.69 -22.70
C LEU A 97 -11.23 7.96 -23.48
N MET A 98 -10.85 7.34 -24.60
CA MET A 98 -11.75 6.44 -25.31
C MET A 98 -12.08 5.23 -24.43
N ALA A 99 -13.37 4.97 -24.19
CA ALA A 99 -13.87 3.92 -23.32
C ALA A 99 -13.81 2.53 -23.98
N THR A 100 -12.60 2.06 -24.27
CA THR A 100 -12.36 0.77 -24.95
C THR A 100 -12.49 -0.43 -24.01
N GLY A 101 -12.35 -0.22 -22.69
CA GLY A 101 -12.26 -1.29 -21.70
C GLY A 101 -10.97 -2.11 -21.80
N GLN A 102 -10.03 -1.70 -22.67
CA GLN A 102 -8.74 -2.32 -22.82
C GLN A 102 -7.68 -1.51 -22.07
N PHE A 103 -6.80 -2.19 -21.35
CA PHE A 103 -5.65 -1.55 -20.72
C PHE A 103 -4.65 -1.12 -21.79
N ASP A 104 -4.23 0.14 -21.73
CA ASP A 104 -3.24 0.72 -22.61
C ASP A 104 -2.36 1.76 -21.89
N GLN A 105 -1.30 2.20 -22.57
CA GLN A 105 -0.37 3.17 -22.02
C GLN A 105 -1.03 4.51 -21.66
N PRO A 106 -1.89 5.12 -22.51
CA PRO A 106 -2.63 6.33 -22.13
C PRO A 106 -3.43 6.17 -20.83
N THR A 107 -4.14 5.05 -20.67
CA THR A 107 -4.91 4.75 -19.45
C THR A 107 -3.98 4.66 -18.24
N PHE A 108 -2.84 3.99 -18.38
CA PHE A 108 -1.85 3.92 -17.29
C PHE A 108 -1.26 5.29 -16.93
N GLN A 109 -1.06 6.20 -17.89
CA GLN A 109 -0.58 7.54 -17.57
C GLN A 109 -1.53 8.30 -16.65
N VAL A 110 -2.84 8.14 -16.85
CA VAL A 110 -3.85 8.73 -15.97
C VAL A 110 -3.78 8.08 -14.58
N PHE A 111 -3.77 6.75 -14.50
CA PHE A 111 -3.61 6.04 -13.22
C PHE A 111 -2.38 6.52 -12.45
N ARG A 112 -1.22 6.55 -13.12
CA ARG A 112 0.04 7.01 -12.55
C ARG A 112 -0.06 8.44 -12.04
N GLY A 113 -0.68 9.35 -12.80
CA GLY A 113 -0.92 10.73 -12.37
C GLY A 113 -1.71 10.80 -11.07
N LEU A 114 -2.88 10.14 -11.03
CA LEU A 114 -3.75 10.12 -9.86
C LEU A 114 -3.05 9.56 -8.61
N TRP A 115 -2.28 8.47 -8.76
CA TRP A 115 -1.55 7.88 -7.64
C TRP A 115 -0.40 8.76 -7.16
N GLN A 116 0.29 9.46 -8.06
CA GLN A 116 1.35 10.40 -7.70
C GLN A 116 0.79 11.64 -7.01
N GLU A 117 -0.37 12.15 -7.42
CA GLU A 117 -1.03 13.31 -6.80
C GLU A 117 -1.46 13.06 -5.36
N ARG A 118 -1.75 11.80 -5.00
CA ARG A 118 -2.07 11.40 -3.63
C ARG A 118 -0.88 11.45 -2.67
N ARG A 119 0.35 11.57 -3.18
CA ARG A 119 1.59 11.58 -2.39
C ARG A 119 1.99 13.02 -2.05
N PRO A 120 1.85 13.47 -0.79
CA PRO A 120 2.12 14.87 -0.43
C PRO A 120 3.55 15.31 -0.76
N PHE A 121 4.53 14.40 -0.64
CA PHE A 121 5.92 14.69 -0.98
C PHE A 121 6.09 14.99 -2.47
N VAL A 122 5.43 14.22 -3.34
CA VAL A 122 5.45 14.46 -4.79
C VAL A 122 4.85 15.81 -5.12
N MET A 123 3.73 16.17 -4.48
CA MET A 123 3.09 17.48 -4.70
C MET A 123 3.95 18.64 -4.21
N ALA A 124 4.70 18.48 -3.11
CA ALA A 124 5.69 19.46 -2.68
C ALA A 124 6.81 19.64 -3.73
N ARG A 125 7.35 18.53 -4.25
CA ARG A 125 8.38 18.55 -5.30
C ARG A 125 7.91 19.26 -6.57
N VAL A 126 6.66 19.05 -6.98
CA VAL A 126 6.05 19.73 -8.14
C VAL A 126 6.01 21.25 -7.93
N ARG A 127 5.82 21.71 -6.69
CA ARG A 127 5.90 23.14 -6.33
C ARG A 127 7.33 23.67 -6.16
N GLY A 128 8.34 22.84 -6.40
CA GLY A 128 9.75 23.21 -6.18
C GLY A 128 10.17 23.18 -4.71
N GLU A 129 9.36 22.58 -3.84
CA GLU A 129 9.62 22.50 -2.40
C GLU A 129 10.34 21.19 -2.05
N CYS A 130 11.17 21.24 -1.00
CA CYS A 130 11.71 20.05 -0.36
C CYS A 130 11.35 20.07 1.13
N PRO A 131 10.33 19.30 1.58
CA PRO A 131 9.85 19.35 2.96
C PRO A 131 10.95 19.06 3.98
N GLU A 132 11.10 19.93 4.98
CA GLU A 132 12.12 19.80 6.02
C GLU A 132 11.95 18.55 6.90
N PRO A 133 13.04 17.99 7.44
CA PRO A 133 12.95 16.88 8.37
C PRO A 133 12.26 17.31 9.66
N PRO A 134 11.54 16.40 10.32
CA PRO A 134 10.91 16.68 11.61
C PRO A 134 11.99 16.88 12.69
N PRO A 135 11.71 17.67 13.74
CA PRO A 135 12.61 17.76 14.88
C PRO A 135 12.75 16.40 15.57
N ILE A 136 13.91 16.13 16.15
CA ILE A 136 14.26 14.82 16.75
C ILE A 136 13.23 14.37 17.82
N ASN A 137 12.65 15.30 18.57
CA ASN A 137 11.64 14.99 19.60
C ASN A 137 10.33 14.41 19.01
N MET A 138 10.05 14.67 17.73
CA MET A 138 8.92 14.08 17.01
C MET A 138 9.22 12.70 16.42
N LEU A 139 10.46 12.23 16.49
CA LEU A 139 10.84 10.90 16.06
C LEU A 139 10.72 9.88 17.20
N GLY A 140 10.35 8.65 16.85
CA GLY A 140 10.28 7.51 17.74
C GLY A 140 10.96 6.28 17.11
N TYR A 141 11.58 5.46 17.96
CA TYR A 141 12.20 4.21 17.54
C TYR A 141 11.15 3.13 17.27
N LEU A 142 11.45 2.30 16.27
CA LEU A 142 10.76 1.04 16.09
C LEU A 142 11.14 0.08 17.24
N SER A 143 10.20 -0.76 17.64
CA SER A 143 10.50 -1.91 18.49
C SER A 143 11.20 -3.00 17.68
N PRO A 144 11.96 -3.91 18.31
CA PRO A 144 12.68 -4.95 17.58
C PRO A 144 11.80 -5.83 16.69
N GLN A 145 10.53 -6.04 17.06
CA GLN A 145 9.58 -6.84 16.29
C GLN A 145 9.04 -6.11 15.05
N GLU A 146 9.16 -4.77 15.01
CA GLU A 146 8.74 -3.93 13.89
C GLU A 146 9.85 -3.77 12.84
N GLU A 147 11.09 -4.17 13.15
CA GLU A 147 12.25 -3.98 12.29
C GLU A 147 12.57 -5.22 11.46
N HIS A 148 12.78 -5.02 10.17
CA HIS A 148 13.30 -6.06 9.28
C HIS A 148 14.83 -6.00 9.24
N ALA A 149 15.46 -7.15 9.48
CA ALA A 149 16.90 -7.33 9.68
C ALA A 149 17.48 -6.55 10.87
N GLU A 150 18.62 -7.01 11.40
CA GLU A 150 19.27 -6.54 12.63
C GLU A 150 19.88 -5.12 12.52
N ARG A 151 19.07 -4.09 12.30
CA ARG A 151 19.48 -2.68 12.32
C ARG A 151 18.60 -1.87 13.27
N MET A 152 18.70 -2.15 14.57
CA MET A 152 17.88 -1.67 15.70
C MET A 152 17.82 -0.15 15.96
N THR A 153 17.85 0.70 14.94
CA THR A 153 17.92 2.16 15.09
C THR A 153 17.02 2.90 14.11
N ARG A 154 16.04 2.24 13.48
CA ARG A 154 15.15 2.94 12.55
C ARG A 154 14.19 3.85 13.32
N LEU A 155 13.94 5.01 12.72
CA LEU A 155 13.10 6.05 13.30
C LEU A 155 11.94 6.34 12.35
N LEU A 156 10.81 6.74 12.90
CA LEU A 156 9.69 7.35 12.18
C LEU A 156 9.13 8.50 13.00
N ARG A 157 8.36 9.37 12.35
CA ARG A 157 7.54 10.34 13.09
C ARG A 157 6.55 9.58 13.98
N ARG A 158 6.34 10.03 15.21
CA ARG A 158 5.59 9.30 16.23
C ARG A 158 4.15 8.97 15.83
N ASP A 159 3.47 9.93 15.21
CA ASP A 159 2.11 9.77 14.67
C ASP A 159 2.05 8.76 13.52
N VAL A 160 3.05 8.75 12.65
CA VAL A 160 3.19 7.76 11.56
C VAL A 160 3.41 6.37 12.15
N LEU A 161 4.23 6.25 13.20
CA LEU A 161 4.46 4.99 13.90
C LEU A 161 3.18 4.46 14.57
N GLU A 162 2.38 5.34 15.18
CA GLU A 162 1.08 4.96 15.74
C GLU A 162 0.08 4.50 14.67
N ALA A 163 -0.02 5.22 13.55
CA ALA A 163 -0.85 4.81 12.42
C ALA A 163 -0.38 3.48 11.82
N TYR A 164 0.94 3.30 11.68
CA TYR A 164 1.53 2.06 11.19
C TYR A 164 1.20 0.87 12.09
N ARG A 165 1.30 1.03 13.41
CA ARG A 165 0.96 -0.02 14.38
C ARG A 165 -0.49 -0.47 14.25
N ARG A 166 -1.43 0.47 14.08
CA ARG A 166 -2.84 0.14 13.81
C ARG A 166 -3.01 -0.62 12.49
N MET A 167 -2.34 -0.15 11.44
CA MET A 167 -2.38 -0.79 10.12
C MET A 167 -1.82 -2.22 10.17
N ALA A 168 -0.66 -2.43 10.76
CA ALA A 168 -0.01 -3.74 10.87
C ALA A 168 -0.81 -4.70 11.75
N ALA A 169 -1.39 -4.22 12.86
CA ALA A 169 -2.26 -5.02 13.71
C ALA A 169 -3.51 -5.48 12.97
N ALA A 170 -4.15 -4.59 12.20
CA ALA A 170 -5.32 -4.93 11.38
C ALA A 170 -4.95 -5.94 10.28
N ALA A 171 -3.81 -5.77 9.59
CA ALA A 171 -3.35 -6.70 8.57
C ALA A 171 -3.17 -8.12 9.14
N ARG A 172 -2.52 -8.23 10.30
CA ARG A 172 -2.30 -9.52 10.99
C ARG A 172 -3.61 -10.12 11.51
N ALA A 173 -4.58 -9.31 11.92
CA ALA A 173 -5.88 -9.80 12.38
C ALA A 173 -6.76 -10.32 11.24
N GLU A 174 -6.70 -9.67 10.06
CA GLU A 174 -7.61 -9.93 8.94
C GLU A 174 -7.07 -10.99 7.96
N VAL A 175 -5.75 -11.20 7.90
CA VAL A 175 -5.12 -12.10 6.92
C VAL A 175 -4.23 -13.15 7.61
N PRO A 176 -4.67 -14.42 7.66
CA PRO A 176 -3.91 -15.50 8.32
C PRO A 176 -2.48 -15.68 7.79
N ALA A 177 -2.25 -15.47 6.49
CA ALA A 177 -0.91 -15.56 5.91
C ALA A 177 0.05 -14.47 6.44
N ILE A 178 -0.46 -13.26 6.72
CA ILE A 178 0.32 -12.17 7.34
C ILE A 178 0.53 -12.45 8.84
N ALA A 179 -0.43 -13.10 9.50
CA ALA A 179 -0.30 -13.50 10.90
C ALA A 179 0.77 -14.58 11.11
N ALA A 180 0.85 -15.53 10.17
CA ALA A 180 1.75 -16.69 10.24
C ALA A 180 3.21 -16.35 9.93
N ASP A 181 3.46 -15.27 9.20
CA ASP A 181 4.80 -14.80 8.84
C ASP A 181 5.16 -13.53 9.64
N PRO A 182 6.08 -13.61 10.61
CA PRO A 182 6.47 -12.46 11.41
C PRO A 182 7.25 -11.40 10.62
N GLU A 183 7.91 -11.76 9.51
CA GLU A 183 8.70 -10.83 8.68
C GLU A 183 7.80 -9.96 7.80
N LEU A 184 6.68 -10.49 7.32
CA LEU A 184 5.67 -9.67 6.64
C LEU A 184 5.22 -8.53 7.55
N MET A 185 5.12 -7.33 6.99
CA MET A 185 4.82 -6.09 7.73
C MET A 185 5.92 -5.65 8.71
N GLN A 186 7.16 -6.11 8.56
CA GLN A 186 8.29 -5.43 9.19
C GLN A 186 8.80 -4.29 8.32
N ILE A 187 9.37 -3.27 8.94
CA ILE A 187 9.91 -2.09 8.26
C ILE A 187 11.39 -2.29 8.02
N PHE A 188 11.82 -2.21 6.77
CA PHE A 188 13.24 -2.28 6.40
C PHE A 188 13.86 -0.92 6.11
N SER A 189 13.08 0.16 6.00
CA SER A 189 13.60 1.52 5.86
C SER A 189 12.56 2.57 6.29
N GLY A 190 13.02 3.61 6.99
CA GLY A 190 12.20 4.65 7.63
C GLY A 190 12.83 6.03 7.49
N PHE A 191 12.87 6.84 8.55
CA PHE A 191 13.50 8.17 8.52
C PHE A 191 14.97 8.11 8.10
N ARG A 192 15.35 8.95 7.13
CA ARG A 192 16.73 9.16 6.69
C ARG A 192 17.14 10.58 7.05
N ASP A 193 18.02 10.69 8.04
CA ASP A 193 18.53 11.97 8.55
C ASP A 193 19.52 12.59 7.55
N PRO A 194 19.14 13.71 6.89
CA PRO A 194 20.02 14.36 5.92
C PRO A 194 21.34 14.86 6.54
N GLU A 195 21.33 15.32 7.79
CA GLU A 195 22.53 15.82 8.46
C GLU A 195 23.47 14.68 8.82
N ALA A 196 22.95 13.58 9.34
CA ALA A 196 23.76 12.40 9.63
C ALA A 196 24.32 11.75 8.35
N ASP A 197 23.55 11.75 7.25
CA ASP A 197 24.03 11.28 5.95
C ASP A 197 25.12 12.19 5.36
N ALA A 198 24.97 13.52 5.49
CA ALA A 198 26.00 14.48 5.08
C ALA A 198 27.29 14.30 5.92
N ALA A 199 27.16 14.13 7.24
CA ALA A 199 28.30 13.87 8.12
C ALA A 199 29.02 12.55 7.78
N ARG A 200 28.28 11.47 7.49
CA ARG A 200 28.86 10.18 7.05
C ARG A 200 29.59 10.31 5.71
N CYS A 201 28.99 11.01 4.74
CA CYS A 201 29.63 11.28 3.45
C CYS A 201 30.94 12.06 3.65
N ALA A 202 30.92 13.12 4.46
CA ALA A 202 32.11 13.91 4.76
C ALA A 202 33.21 13.12 5.50
N ALA A 203 32.82 12.25 6.44
CA ALA A 203 33.76 11.49 7.26
C ALA A 203 34.32 10.23 6.57
N GLN A 204 33.53 9.57 5.71
CA GLN A 204 33.81 8.22 5.22
C GLN A 204 33.83 8.11 3.69
N GLY A 205 33.52 9.19 2.96
CA GLY A 205 33.41 9.17 1.49
C GLY A 205 32.21 8.36 0.95
N ASN A 206 31.40 7.76 1.83
CA ASN A 206 30.20 7.02 1.48
C ASN A 206 28.99 7.98 1.38
N CYS A 207 28.72 8.46 0.18
CA CYS A 207 27.69 9.47 -0.09
C CYS A 207 26.37 8.91 -0.61
N ASP A 208 26.20 7.58 -0.55
CA ASP A 208 24.97 6.90 -0.97
C ASP A 208 23.74 7.35 -0.18
N GLY A 209 23.90 7.51 1.13
CA GLY A 209 22.85 8.04 2.01
C GLY A 209 22.53 9.49 1.67
N LEU A 210 23.56 10.32 1.44
CA LEU A 210 23.40 11.72 1.07
C LEU A 210 22.57 11.86 -0.21
N ARG A 211 22.92 11.15 -1.29
CA ARG A 211 22.16 11.15 -2.56
C ARG A 211 20.70 10.74 -2.36
N ARG A 212 20.46 9.74 -1.50
CA ARG A 212 19.12 9.23 -1.19
C ARG A 212 18.34 10.12 -0.23
N ALA A 213 19.00 10.99 0.54
CA ALA A 213 18.37 11.85 1.55
C ALA A 213 18.12 13.29 1.08
N VAL A 214 18.83 13.80 0.06
CA VAL A 214 18.77 15.23 -0.38
C VAL A 214 17.33 15.74 -0.47
N CYS A 215 16.47 15.01 -1.18
CA CYS A 215 15.06 15.36 -1.28
C CYS A 215 14.21 14.12 -1.57
N SER A 216 14.19 13.17 -0.65
CA SER A 216 13.33 11.98 -0.72
C SER A 216 12.26 11.97 0.38
N PRO A 217 11.14 11.24 0.20
CA PRO A 217 10.09 11.13 1.20
C PRO A 217 10.58 10.67 2.57
N HIS A 218 11.61 9.82 2.65
CA HIS A 218 12.14 9.33 3.92
C HIS A 218 12.71 10.43 4.83
N ARG A 219 13.08 11.61 4.28
CA ARG A 219 13.56 12.71 5.11
C ARG A 219 12.48 13.31 5.99
N THR A 220 11.20 13.11 5.70
CA THR A 220 10.10 13.69 6.48
C THR A 220 9.73 12.82 7.69
N GLY A 221 10.26 11.59 7.77
CA GLY A 221 9.82 10.59 8.74
C GLY A 221 8.40 10.08 8.49
N THR A 222 7.80 10.37 7.33
CA THR A 222 6.44 9.95 6.94
C THR A 222 6.41 8.87 5.86
N ALA A 223 7.57 8.47 5.34
CA ALA A 223 7.69 7.35 4.40
C ALA A 223 8.28 6.12 5.08
N ILE A 224 7.74 4.96 4.68
CA ILE A 224 8.11 3.65 5.20
C ILE A 224 8.32 2.69 4.03
N ASP A 225 9.34 1.85 4.15
CA ASP A 225 9.52 0.69 3.29
C ASP A 225 9.21 -0.58 4.10
N ILE A 226 8.17 -1.30 3.67
CA ILE A 226 7.58 -2.45 4.36
C ILE A 226 7.96 -3.74 3.62
N HIS A 227 8.38 -4.77 4.36
CA HIS A 227 8.52 -6.11 3.81
C HIS A 227 7.15 -6.67 3.42
N VAL A 228 6.85 -6.70 2.12
CA VAL A 228 5.58 -7.23 1.56
C VAL A 228 5.71 -8.62 0.93
N GLY A 229 6.91 -9.21 0.99
CA GLY A 229 7.29 -10.45 0.32
C GLY A 229 8.58 -10.25 -0.47
N HIS A 230 9.24 -11.33 -0.88
CA HIS A 230 10.40 -11.26 -1.76
C HIS A 230 10.58 -12.58 -2.52
N VAL A 231 11.25 -12.53 -3.66
CA VAL A 231 11.70 -13.74 -4.37
C VAL A 231 13.00 -14.22 -3.72
N ALA A 232 13.08 -15.51 -3.36
CA ALA A 232 14.29 -16.07 -2.76
C ALA A 232 15.53 -15.78 -3.62
N GLY A 233 16.58 -15.26 -2.99
CA GLY A 233 17.80 -14.81 -3.67
C GLY A 233 17.75 -13.38 -4.22
N MET A 234 16.63 -12.67 -4.07
CA MET A 234 16.50 -11.24 -4.35
C MET A 234 16.24 -10.44 -3.07
N GLY A 235 16.59 -9.15 -3.08
CA GLY A 235 16.32 -8.24 -1.97
C GLY A 235 14.83 -7.89 -1.84
N VAL A 236 14.42 -7.50 -0.63
CA VAL A 236 13.06 -7.03 -0.30
C VAL A 236 12.73 -5.67 -0.94
N ASP A 237 13.74 -4.98 -1.46
CA ASP A 237 13.70 -3.72 -2.19
C ASP A 237 14.10 -3.89 -3.67
N SER A 238 14.10 -5.12 -4.19
CA SER A 238 14.47 -5.39 -5.57
C SER A 238 13.46 -4.79 -6.55
N THR A 239 13.95 -3.91 -7.43
CA THR A 239 13.17 -3.28 -8.51
C THR A 239 13.02 -4.16 -9.75
N ASP A 240 13.61 -5.37 -9.74
CA ASP A 240 13.45 -6.34 -10.82
C ASP A 240 11.95 -6.61 -11.11
N PRO A 241 11.51 -6.59 -12.39
CA PRO A 241 10.11 -6.80 -12.73
C PRO A 241 9.50 -8.07 -12.14
N MET A 242 10.25 -9.18 -12.07
CA MET A 242 9.77 -10.42 -11.46
C MET A 242 9.60 -10.30 -9.95
N SER A 243 10.53 -9.62 -9.28
CA SER A 243 10.43 -9.37 -7.85
C SER A 243 9.21 -8.49 -7.52
N ARG A 244 9.03 -7.39 -8.25
CA ARG A 244 7.88 -6.49 -8.06
C ARG A 244 6.55 -7.18 -8.35
N ARG A 245 6.48 -7.98 -9.42
CA ARG A 245 5.32 -8.81 -9.71
C ARG A 245 5.01 -9.75 -8.55
N HIS A 246 6.00 -10.48 -8.05
CA HIS A 246 5.83 -11.39 -6.92
C HIS A 246 5.30 -10.66 -5.67
N MET A 247 5.91 -9.53 -5.31
CA MET A 247 5.46 -8.70 -4.19
C MET A 247 4.02 -8.22 -4.38
N ALA A 248 3.67 -7.75 -5.58
CA ALA A 248 2.34 -7.24 -5.87
C ALA A 248 1.25 -8.32 -5.80
N GLN A 249 1.58 -9.58 -6.05
CA GLN A 249 0.65 -10.70 -5.91
C GLN A 249 0.55 -11.23 -4.47
N GLY A 250 1.47 -10.85 -3.59
CA GLY A 250 1.52 -11.32 -2.21
C GLY A 250 0.34 -10.84 -1.33
N PRO A 251 0.05 -11.58 -0.24
CA PRO A 251 -1.07 -11.25 0.65
C PRO A 251 -0.91 -9.89 1.33
N ALA A 252 0.31 -9.52 1.73
CA ALA A 252 0.60 -8.25 2.38
C ALA A 252 0.30 -7.06 1.47
N TYR A 253 0.85 -7.05 0.25
CA TYR A 253 0.62 -5.96 -0.69
C TYR A 253 -0.85 -5.81 -1.07
N ARG A 254 -1.53 -6.91 -1.41
CA ARG A 254 -2.95 -6.88 -1.77
C ARG A 254 -3.82 -6.35 -0.63
N TRP A 255 -3.52 -6.72 0.61
CA TRP A 255 -4.22 -6.17 1.78
C TRP A 255 -3.94 -4.67 1.95
N LEU A 256 -2.68 -4.24 1.80
CA LEU A 256 -2.30 -2.83 1.90
C LEU A 256 -3.01 -1.99 0.83
N VAL A 257 -3.04 -2.43 -0.43
CA VAL A 257 -3.75 -1.70 -1.50
C VAL A 257 -5.23 -1.50 -1.18
N ALA A 258 -5.88 -2.49 -0.57
CA ALA A 258 -7.29 -2.39 -0.20
C ALA A 258 -7.54 -1.52 1.06
N ASN A 259 -6.59 -1.48 2.00
CA ASN A 259 -6.85 -1.04 3.38
C ASN A 259 -5.91 0.05 3.92
N ALA A 260 -4.74 0.30 3.33
CA ALA A 260 -3.76 1.22 3.90
C ALA A 260 -4.30 2.67 3.97
N ALA A 261 -5.16 3.05 3.02
CA ALA A 261 -5.76 4.38 2.96
C ALA A 261 -6.58 4.74 4.22
N ARG A 262 -7.27 3.78 4.86
CA ARG A 262 -8.01 4.08 6.11
C ARG A 262 -7.09 4.41 7.29
N PHE A 263 -5.80 4.07 7.20
CA PHE A 263 -4.76 4.44 8.18
C PHE A 263 -3.91 5.63 7.71
N GLY A 264 -4.34 6.30 6.63
CA GLY A 264 -3.64 7.46 6.07
C GLY A 264 -2.40 7.12 5.25
N PHE A 265 -2.26 5.91 4.70
CA PHE A 265 -1.11 5.53 3.87
C PHE A 265 -1.48 5.40 2.38
N THR A 266 -0.59 5.88 1.52
CA THR A 266 -0.69 5.77 0.05
C THR A 266 0.59 5.15 -0.54
N PRO A 267 0.52 4.31 -1.59
CA PRO A 267 1.70 3.65 -2.14
C PRO A 267 2.44 4.51 -3.16
N TYR A 268 3.72 4.22 -3.34
CA TYR A 268 4.42 4.50 -4.59
C TYR A 268 4.27 3.33 -5.55
N VAL A 269 3.49 3.50 -6.61
CA VAL A 269 3.14 2.46 -7.60
C VAL A 269 4.32 1.65 -8.16
N PHE A 270 5.52 2.24 -8.29
CA PHE A 270 6.67 1.52 -8.84
C PHE A 270 7.31 0.57 -7.82
N GLU A 271 7.21 0.87 -6.53
CA GLU A 271 7.89 0.18 -5.44
C GLU A 271 6.84 -0.40 -4.47
N PRO A 272 6.44 -1.68 -4.60
CA PRO A 272 5.37 -2.27 -3.80
C PRO A 272 5.54 -2.14 -2.27
N TRP A 273 6.79 -2.03 -1.82
CA TRP A 273 7.15 -1.86 -0.42
C TRP A 273 7.04 -0.42 0.09
N HIS A 274 7.00 0.60 -0.77
CA HIS A 274 7.13 2.01 -0.38
C HIS A 274 5.78 2.67 -0.18
N TRP A 275 5.53 3.15 1.04
CA TRP A 275 4.28 3.80 1.44
C TRP A 275 4.54 5.12 2.14
N GLU A 276 3.70 6.11 1.86
CA GLU A 276 3.76 7.44 2.46
C GLU A 276 2.50 7.72 3.27
N TRP A 277 2.68 8.28 4.47
CA TRP A 277 1.59 8.74 5.31
C TRP A 277 1.13 10.15 4.89
N THR A 278 -0.17 10.31 4.62
CA THR A 278 -0.78 11.56 4.15
C THR A 278 -1.33 12.43 5.27
N GLY A 279 -1.66 11.83 6.42
CA GLY A 279 -2.33 12.51 7.53
C GLY A 279 -3.81 12.22 7.68
N ASP A 280 -4.41 11.58 6.68
CA ASP A 280 -5.86 11.33 6.63
C ASP A 280 -6.23 9.98 7.25
N ASP A 281 -5.91 9.79 8.54
CA ASP A 281 -6.24 8.57 9.27
C ASP A 281 -7.72 8.58 9.73
N THR A 282 -8.58 8.02 8.88
CA THR A 282 -10.00 7.86 9.15
C THR A 282 -10.30 6.75 10.16
N ALA A 283 -9.42 5.76 10.31
CA ALA A 283 -9.54 4.68 11.30
C ALA A 283 -9.34 5.18 12.74
N ALA A 284 -8.63 6.28 12.94
CA ALA A 284 -8.50 6.97 14.22
C ALA A 284 -9.70 7.86 14.58
N GLY A 285 -10.76 7.89 13.76
CA GLY A 285 -11.96 8.72 13.98
C GLY A 285 -11.96 10.05 13.22
N GLY A 286 -10.93 10.34 12.42
CA GLY A 286 -10.80 11.55 11.60
C GLY A 286 -10.69 12.86 12.39
N ARG A 287 -9.80 13.77 11.99
CA ARG A 287 -9.92 15.19 12.32
C ARG A 287 -10.63 15.92 11.20
#